data_AF-A0A2G6QL00-F1
#
_entry.id   AF-A0A2G6QL00-F1
#
_cell.length_a   1.000
_cell.length_b   1.000
_cell.length_c   1.000
_cell.angle_alpha   90.00
_cell.angle_beta   90.00
_cell.angle_gamma   90.00
#
_symmetry.space_group_name_H-M   'P 1'
#
loop_
_entity.id
_entity.type
_entity.pdbx_description
1 polymer ?
#
loop_
_entity_poly.entity_id
_entity_poly.type
_entity_poly.pdbx_seq_one_letter_code
_entity_poly.pdbx_strand_id
1 'polypeptide(L)'
;MVHAGCAAIVELWRTEQHHEQLSNYRHVRPTEPIDTLPNNGSGSPVAYTGMTWSGFRPSDDACQYGYNIPAQLMAAKALRQIVDFAQLWSDTALAEQATKLREEILTGVNRYGIIGGCYAYEVDGLGNQLRMDDANMPSLLSLPLVSDVVVDDPIYLATRNWVLGADNPFYYQGSYASGVGSPHTPQGFVWHIGLAVQGLTGSVDEGIECLRTILDTDGGTGWTHESFDPNNPVEFTREWFSWSNSMACELMMKLVLDTRNEIN
;
A
#
# COMPACT_ATOMS: atom_id res chain seq x y z
N MET A 1 10.40 11.73 22.81
CA MET A 1 9.68 12.02 21.55
C MET A 1 9.21 10.73 20.89
N VAL A 2 10.11 9.78 20.58
CA VAL A 2 9.74 8.48 19.98
C VAL A 2 8.74 7.69 20.83
N HIS A 3 9.02 7.52 22.14
CA HIS A 3 8.10 6.84 23.08
C HIS A 3 6.66 7.42 23.05
N ALA A 4 6.53 8.74 23.18
CA ALA A 4 5.24 9.42 23.10
C ALA A 4 4.55 9.25 21.73
N GLY A 5 5.32 9.22 20.64
CA GLY A 5 4.79 8.93 19.30
C GLY A 5 4.22 7.52 19.19
N CYS A 6 4.93 6.51 19.71
CA CYS A 6 4.45 5.13 19.76
C CYS A 6 3.15 5.01 20.56
N ALA A 7 3.08 5.63 21.74
CA ALA A 7 1.87 5.64 22.55
C ALA A 7 0.70 6.33 21.84
N ALA A 8 0.94 7.46 21.18
CA ALA A 8 -0.08 8.19 20.43
C ALA A 8 -0.62 7.38 19.23
N ILE A 9 0.25 6.65 18.51
CA ILE A 9 -0.16 5.78 17.40
C ILE A 9 -1.08 4.67 17.90
N VAL A 10 -0.70 3.98 18.98
CA VAL A 10 -1.51 2.88 19.55
C VAL A 10 -2.87 3.40 20.00
N GLU A 11 -2.91 4.54 20.69
CA GLU A 11 -4.17 5.14 21.15
C GLU A 11 -5.08 5.58 19.98
N LEU A 12 -4.49 6.21 18.97
CA LEU A 12 -5.22 6.65 17.77
C LEU A 12 -5.83 5.45 17.04
N TRP A 13 -5.04 4.42 16.75
CA TRP A 13 -5.54 3.26 16.01
C TRP A 13 -6.59 2.47 16.79
N ARG A 14 -6.53 2.46 18.13
CA ARG A 14 -7.62 1.91 18.96
C ARG A 14 -8.89 2.75 18.89
N THR A 15 -8.76 4.08 18.89
CA THR A 15 -9.90 4.98 18.67
C THR A 15 -10.55 4.70 17.32
N GLU A 16 -9.74 4.54 16.28
CA GLU A 16 -10.19 4.33 14.90
C GLU A 16 -10.68 2.89 14.62
N GLN A 17 -10.53 1.93 15.55
CA GLN A 17 -11.31 0.68 15.51
C GLN A 17 -12.81 0.93 15.71
N HIS A 18 -13.16 2.05 16.35
CA HIS A 18 -14.52 2.48 16.65
C HIS A 18 -14.80 3.87 16.04
N HIS A 19 -14.42 4.07 14.77
CA HIS A 19 -14.47 5.35 14.06
C HIS A 19 -15.81 6.09 14.26
N GLU A 20 -16.93 5.41 14.02
CA GLU A 20 -18.26 6.03 14.09
C GLU A 20 -18.64 6.46 15.52
N GLN A 21 -18.13 5.78 16.55
CA GLN A 21 -18.52 6.02 17.94
C GLN A 21 -17.56 6.95 18.68
N LEU A 22 -16.26 6.89 18.36
CA LEU A 22 -15.20 7.54 19.13
C LEU A 22 -14.44 8.62 18.34
N SER A 23 -14.37 8.53 17.01
CA SER A 23 -13.54 9.44 16.23
C SER A 23 -14.20 10.80 16.01
N ASN A 24 -13.44 11.85 16.31
CA ASN A 24 -13.78 13.24 16.00
C ASN A 24 -13.15 13.71 14.67
N TYR A 25 -12.39 12.86 13.98
CA TYR A 25 -11.74 13.23 12.72
C TYR A 25 -12.79 13.43 11.63
N ARG A 26 -12.79 14.59 10.97
CA ARG A 26 -13.63 14.88 9.82
C ARG A 26 -12.81 15.61 8.75
N HIS A 27 -12.99 15.23 7.49
CA HIS A 27 -12.30 15.88 6.38
C HIS A 27 -13.26 16.22 5.25
N VAL A 28 -13.44 17.52 5.00
CA VAL A 28 -14.25 18.02 3.89
C VAL A 28 -13.48 19.05 3.09
N ARG A 29 -13.38 18.85 1.77
CA ARG A 29 -12.80 19.81 0.82
C ARG A 29 -13.89 20.28 -0.16
N PRO A 30 -14.53 21.44 0.10
CA PRO A 30 -15.65 21.92 -0.71
C PRO A 30 -15.31 22.14 -2.19
N THR A 31 -14.05 22.45 -2.50
CA THR A 31 -13.57 22.77 -3.85
C THR A 31 -12.96 21.57 -4.58
N GLU A 32 -12.76 20.44 -3.91
CA GLU A 32 -12.11 19.24 -4.46
C GLU A 32 -12.93 17.99 -4.07
N PRO A 33 -14.06 17.72 -4.74
CA PRO A 33 -15.00 16.68 -4.31
C PRO A 33 -14.48 15.24 -4.40
N ILE A 34 -13.45 14.98 -5.21
CA ILE A 34 -12.79 13.66 -5.29
C ILE A 34 -11.93 13.38 -4.04
N ASP A 35 -11.59 14.45 -3.35
CA ASP A 35 -10.54 14.58 -2.36
C ASP A 35 -11.15 14.84 -0.96
N THR A 36 -12.48 14.66 -0.87
CA THR A 36 -13.31 14.84 0.32
C THR A 36 -13.82 13.50 0.84
N LEU A 37 -13.97 13.36 2.16
CA LEU A 37 -14.66 12.20 2.70
C LEU A 37 -16.18 12.38 2.62
N PRO A 38 -16.96 11.33 2.29
CA PRO A 38 -18.41 11.37 2.33
C PRO A 38 -18.95 11.53 3.77
N ASN A 39 -20.29 11.58 3.91
CA ASN A 39 -20.99 11.66 5.20
C ASN A 39 -20.52 12.82 6.09
N ASN A 40 -20.46 14.03 5.52
CA ASN A 40 -19.97 15.23 6.20
C ASN A 40 -18.56 15.05 6.77
N GLY A 41 -17.71 14.34 6.04
CA GLY A 41 -16.31 14.17 6.35
C GLY A 41 -15.97 12.95 7.20
N SER A 42 -16.93 12.10 7.57
CA SER A 42 -16.67 10.88 8.36
C SER A 42 -16.35 9.64 7.52
N GLY A 43 -16.41 9.72 6.20
CA GLY A 43 -16.21 8.55 5.35
C GLY A 43 -17.41 7.59 5.34
N SER A 44 -17.29 6.53 4.54
CA SER A 44 -18.33 5.50 4.40
C SER A 44 -18.55 4.73 5.71
N PRO A 45 -19.79 4.24 5.98
CA PRO A 45 -20.07 3.47 7.20
C PRO A 45 -19.23 2.20 7.32
N VAL A 46 -18.92 1.80 8.55
CA VAL A 46 -18.13 0.59 8.85
C VAL A 46 -18.69 -0.18 10.04
N ALA A 47 -18.56 -1.50 10.04
CA ALA A 47 -18.79 -2.34 11.22
C ALA A 47 -17.48 -2.61 11.96
N TYR A 48 -17.56 -2.88 13.27
CA TYR A 48 -16.39 -3.29 14.04
C TYR A 48 -15.82 -4.62 13.52
N THR A 49 -14.54 -4.59 13.15
CA THR A 49 -13.80 -5.77 12.65
C THR A 49 -12.55 -6.09 13.47
N GLY A 50 -12.14 -5.20 14.38
CA GLY A 50 -10.81 -5.20 15.00
C GLY A 50 -9.74 -4.48 14.17
N MET A 51 -10.02 -4.14 12.91
CA MET A 51 -9.16 -3.29 12.09
C MET A 51 -9.30 -1.80 12.47
N THR A 52 -8.29 -0.99 12.16
CA THR A 52 -8.31 0.46 12.35
C THR A 52 -8.77 1.13 11.06
N TRP A 53 -9.61 2.15 11.18
CA TRP A 53 -10.13 2.89 10.03
C TRP A 53 -9.05 3.77 9.37
N SER A 54 -9.13 3.91 8.05
CA SER A 54 -8.36 4.87 7.25
C SER A 54 -9.31 5.68 6.36
N GLY A 55 -9.15 7.00 6.39
CA GLY A 55 -9.91 7.90 5.51
C GLY A 55 -9.40 7.91 4.08
N PHE A 56 -8.07 7.82 3.92
CA PHE A 56 -7.40 7.97 2.63
C PHE A 56 -6.40 6.84 2.40
N ARG A 57 -6.14 6.58 1.13
CA ARG A 57 -5.09 5.68 0.62
C ARG A 57 -3.74 6.39 0.68
N PRO A 58 -2.63 5.68 0.49
CA PRO A 58 -1.33 6.31 0.28
C PRO A 58 -1.23 7.15 -1.00
N SER A 59 -2.19 7.03 -1.92
CA SER A 59 -2.34 7.91 -3.10
C SER A 59 -2.99 9.27 -2.76
N ASP A 60 -3.34 9.49 -1.50
CA ASP A 60 -4.17 10.62 -1.03
C ASP A 60 -5.64 10.60 -1.51
N ASP A 61 -6.06 9.58 -2.27
CA ASP A 61 -7.46 9.38 -2.64
C ASP A 61 -8.28 8.82 -1.47
N ALA A 62 -9.55 9.22 -1.37
CA ALA A 62 -10.45 8.73 -0.32
C ALA A 62 -10.65 7.20 -0.43
N CYS A 63 -10.58 6.50 0.70
CA CYS A 63 -10.96 5.10 0.80
C CYS A 63 -12.44 4.94 0.44
N GLN A 64 -12.78 3.96 -0.39
CA GLN A 64 -14.17 3.62 -0.66
C GLN A 64 -14.79 2.91 0.55
N TYR A 65 -14.03 1.97 1.14
CA TYR A 65 -14.35 1.33 2.40
C TYR A 65 -13.22 1.54 3.41
N GLY A 66 -13.59 1.83 4.66
CA GLY A 66 -12.67 2.38 5.65
C GLY A 66 -11.55 1.46 6.13
N TYR A 67 -11.55 0.17 5.79
CA TYR A 67 -10.46 -0.75 6.14
C TYR A 67 -9.61 -1.09 4.92
N ASN A 68 -8.58 -0.28 4.66
CA ASN A 68 -7.57 -0.52 3.63
C ASN A 68 -6.61 -1.65 4.06
N ILE A 69 -6.71 -2.82 3.43
CA ILE A 69 -6.01 -4.04 3.85
C ILE A 69 -4.47 -3.91 3.76
N PRO A 70 -3.87 -3.32 2.72
CA PRO A 70 -2.43 -3.05 2.71
C PRO A 70 -1.96 -2.23 3.93
N ALA A 71 -2.67 -1.14 4.25
CA ALA A 71 -2.37 -0.31 5.41
C ALA A 71 -2.55 -1.07 6.74
N GLN A 72 -3.55 -1.95 6.83
CA GLN A 72 -3.75 -2.81 8.02
C GLN A 72 -2.55 -3.75 8.26
N LEU A 73 -2.03 -4.37 7.22
CA LEU A 73 -0.89 -5.28 7.31
C LEU A 73 0.41 -4.52 7.62
N MET A 74 0.59 -3.31 7.08
CA MET A 74 1.68 -2.42 7.47
C MET A 74 1.56 -1.97 8.93
N ALA A 75 0.35 -1.63 9.40
CA ALA A 75 0.10 -1.26 10.79
C ALA A 75 0.43 -2.40 11.75
N ALA A 76 0.10 -3.65 11.40
CA ALA A 76 0.46 -4.82 12.20
C ALA A 76 1.98 -5.00 12.36
N LYS A 77 2.77 -4.74 11.31
CA LYS A 77 4.24 -4.72 11.38
C LYS A 77 4.74 -3.57 12.27
N ALA A 78 4.19 -2.37 12.09
CA ALA A 78 4.55 -1.21 12.91
C ALA A 78 4.27 -1.46 14.40
N LEU A 79 3.15 -2.09 14.74
CA LEU A 79 2.83 -2.45 16.14
C LEU A 79 3.83 -3.46 16.72
N ARG A 80 4.28 -4.44 15.94
CA ARG A 80 5.36 -5.35 16.36
C ARG A 80 6.63 -4.57 16.69
N GLN A 81 7.02 -3.62 15.85
CA GLN A 81 8.18 -2.77 16.11
C GLN A 81 7.99 -1.87 17.34
N ILE A 82 6.77 -1.36 17.57
CA ILE A 82 6.44 -0.61 18.80
C ILE A 82 6.62 -1.48 20.04
N VAL A 83 6.26 -2.78 19.99
CA VAL A 83 6.52 -3.72 21.10
C VAL A 83 8.03 -3.83 21.37
N ASP A 84 8.86 -3.97 20.33
CA ASP A 84 10.32 -4.04 20.48
C ASP A 84 10.86 -2.77 21.18
N PHE A 85 10.39 -1.59 20.78
CA PHE A 85 10.76 -0.33 21.45
C PHE A 85 10.25 -0.24 22.89
N ALA A 86 9.00 -0.65 23.14
CA ALA A 86 8.40 -0.63 24.47
C ALA A 86 9.17 -1.50 25.47
N GLN A 87 9.68 -2.66 25.03
CA GLN A 87 10.55 -3.51 25.83
C GLN A 87 11.86 -2.82 26.21
N LEU A 88 12.49 -2.09 25.28
CA LEU A 88 13.71 -1.31 25.57
C LEU A 88 13.48 -0.20 26.61
N TRP A 89 12.27 0.35 26.67
CA TRP A 89 11.87 1.34 27.66
C TRP A 89 11.31 0.75 28.96
N SER A 90 11.20 -0.59 29.03
CA SER A 90 10.50 -1.27 30.12
C SER A 90 9.05 -0.79 30.33
N ASP A 91 8.40 -0.34 29.25
CA ASP A 91 6.99 0.07 29.27
C ASP A 91 6.11 -1.13 28.91
N THR A 92 5.79 -1.94 29.93
CA THR A 92 4.99 -3.15 29.75
C THR A 92 3.57 -2.85 29.29
N ALA A 93 3.00 -1.71 29.72
CA ALA A 93 1.65 -1.32 29.35
C ALA A 93 1.55 -1.01 27.84
N LEU A 94 2.50 -0.25 27.29
CA LEU A 94 2.53 0.03 25.85
C LEU A 94 2.75 -1.26 25.04
N ALA A 95 3.65 -2.14 25.50
CA ALA A 95 3.91 -3.42 24.85
C ALA A 95 2.65 -4.30 24.78
N GLU A 96 1.92 -4.43 25.88
CA GLU A 96 0.68 -5.20 25.95
C GLU A 96 -0.42 -4.60 25.05
N GLN A 97 -0.59 -3.28 25.07
CA GLN A 97 -1.58 -2.60 24.24
C GLN A 97 -1.28 -2.74 22.74
N ALA A 98 -0.02 -2.56 22.34
CA ALA A 98 0.40 -2.71 20.95
C ALA A 98 0.26 -4.17 20.47
N THR A 99 0.63 -5.14 21.31
CA THR A 99 0.47 -6.57 21.01
C THR A 99 -1.00 -6.92 20.78
N LYS A 100 -1.88 -6.51 21.70
CA LYS A 100 -3.31 -6.77 21.61
C LYS A 100 -3.92 -6.15 20.36
N LEU A 101 -3.62 -4.87 20.08
CA LEU A 101 -4.13 -4.19 18.88
C LEU A 101 -3.66 -4.89 17.60
N ARG A 102 -2.40 -5.34 17.55
CA ARG A 102 -1.87 -6.10 16.41
C ARG A 102 -2.67 -7.38 16.18
N GLU A 103 -2.95 -8.14 17.23
CA GLU A 103 -3.71 -9.38 17.15
C GLU A 103 -5.16 -9.14 16.69
N GLU A 104 -5.80 -8.08 17.17
CA GLU A 104 -7.14 -7.67 16.74
C GLU A 104 -7.16 -7.29 15.25
N ILE A 105 -6.19 -6.49 14.79
CA ILE A 105 -6.05 -6.11 13.39
C ILE A 105 -5.86 -7.35 12.50
N LEU A 106 -4.93 -8.23 12.86
CA LEU A 106 -4.65 -9.45 12.08
C LEU A 106 -5.85 -10.40 12.06
N THR A 107 -6.59 -10.51 13.18
CA THR A 107 -7.83 -11.29 13.23
C THR A 107 -8.88 -10.70 12.30
N GLY A 108 -9.02 -9.37 12.28
CA GLY A 108 -9.91 -8.66 11.36
C GLY A 108 -9.52 -8.86 9.89
N VAL A 109 -8.24 -8.70 9.54
CA VAL A 109 -7.75 -8.94 8.17
C VAL A 109 -8.01 -10.39 7.75
N ASN A 110 -7.72 -11.38 8.59
CA ASN A 110 -7.95 -12.78 8.26
C ASN A 110 -9.43 -13.10 8.03
N ARG A 111 -10.34 -12.46 8.78
CA ARG A 111 -11.76 -12.72 8.69
C ARG A 111 -12.45 -11.99 7.56
N TYR A 112 -12.07 -10.75 7.30
CA TYR A 112 -12.78 -9.85 6.38
C TYR A 112 -11.96 -9.50 5.14
N GLY A 113 -10.64 -9.42 5.26
CA GLY A 113 -9.73 -8.96 4.21
C GLY A 113 -9.29 -10.04 3.22
N ILE A 114 -9.49 -11.34 3.51
CA ILE A 114 -9.14 -12.44 2.61
C ILE A 114 -10.42 -13.01 1.97
N ILE A 115 -10.53 -12.88 0.65
CA ILE A 115 -11.72 -13.25 -0.12
C ILE A 115 -11.29 -14.15 -1.28
N GLY A 116 -11.82 -15.38 -1.30
CA GLY A 116 -11.48 -16.35 -2.36
C GLY A 116 -10.00 -16.73 -2.40
N GLY A 117 -9.28 -16.58 -1.28
CA GLY A 117 -7.84 -16.87 -1.19
C GLY A 117 -6.92 -15.72 -1.62
N CYS A 118 -7.46 -14.54 -1.92
CA CYS A 118 -6.69 -13.32 -2.17
C CYS A 118 -7.04 -12.23 -1.16
N TYR A 119 -6.10 -11.32 -0.90
CA TYR A 119 -6.42 -10.10 -0.18
C TYR A 119 -7.33 -9.19 -1.03
N ALA A 120 -8.37 -8.63 -0.42
CA ALA A 120 -9.09 -7.48 -0.97
C ALA A 120 -8.30 -6.19 -0.71
N TYR A 121 -8.59 -5.13 -1.45
CA TYR A 121 -7.93 -3.84 -1.25
C TYR A 121 -8.54 -3.09 -0.06
N GLU A 122 -9.88 -3.01 -0.03
CA GLU A 122 -10.64 -2.36 1.03
C GLU A 122 -11.89 -3.17 1.39
N VAL A 123 -12.28 -3.12 2.67
CA VAL A 123 -13.52 -3.72 3.18
C VAL A 123 -14.15 -2.80 4.23
N ASP A 124 -15.43 -3.02 4.55
CA ASP A 124 -16.16 -2.22 5.56
C ASP A 124 -16.63 -3.02 6.77
N GLY A 125 -16.49 -4.35 6.76
CA GLY A 125 -17.01 -5.25 7.79
C GLY A 125 -18.53 -5.48 7.73
N LEU A 126 -19.24 -4.81 6.82
CA LEU A 126 -20.67 -4.99 6.54
C LEU A 126 -20.94 -5.96 5.39
N GLY A 127 -19.86 -6.44 4.74
CA GLY A 127 -19.91 -7.41 3.64
C GLY A 127 -19.56 -6.81 2.29
N ASN A 128 -19.28 -5.51 2.21
CA ASN A 128 -18.77 -4.91 0.98
C ASN A 128 -17.25 -5.04 0.91
N GLN A 129 -16.77 -5.12 -0.33
CA GLN A 129 -15.37 -5.34 -0.66
C GLN A 129 -15.02 -4.58 -1.92
N LEU A 130 -13.81 -4.02 -1.95
CA LEU A 130 -13.19 -3.47 -3.14
C LEU A 130 -12.02 -4.36 -3.55
N ARG A 131 -12.09 -4.86 -4.79
CA ARG A 131 -11.02 -5.65 -5.40
C ARG A 131 -10.31 -4.79 -6.43
N MET A 132 -9.13 -4.31 -6.08
CA MET A 132 -8.21 -3.56 -6.94
C MET A 132 -6.80 -3.66 -6.36
N ASP A 133 -5.82 -3.04 -7.00
CA ASP A 133 -4.64 -2.52 -6.29
C ASP A 133 -4.31 -1.12 -6.81
N ASP A 134 -3.53 -0.39 -6.04
CA ASP A 134 -3.00 0.92 -6.40
C ASP A 134 -1.46 0.85 -6.47
N ALA A 135 -0.84 1.66 -7.31
CA ALA A 135 0.60 1.73 -7.42
C ALA A 135 1.31 2.30 -6.16
N ASN A 136 0.62 3.14 -5.36
CA ASN A 136 1.18 3.73 -4.16
C ASN A 136 1.31 2.71 -3.01
N MET A 137 2.37 2.85 -2.20
CA MET A 137 2.62 1.97 -1.06
C MET A 137 2.12 2.56 0.26
N PRO A 138 1.52 1.76 1.17
CA PRO A 138 1.34 0.32 1.07
C PRO A 138 0.24 -0.07 0.06
N SER A 139 0.56 -1.06 -0.77
CA SER A 139 -0.30 -1.69 -1.78
C SER A 139 -0.32 -3.20 -1.56
N LEU A 140 -1.25 -3.92 -2.19
CA LEU A 140 -1.26 -5.38 -2.12
C LEU A 140 0.03 -5.97 -2.71
N LEU A 141 0.51 -5.41 -3.82
CA LEU A 141 1.76 -5.83 -4.45
C LEU A 141 2.97 -5.64 -3.53
N SER A 142 3.01 -4.54 -2.76
CA SER A 142 4.16 -4.17 -1.91
C SER A 142 4.17 -4.81 -0.52
N LEU A 143 3.19 -5.67 -0.19
CA LEU A 143 3.08 -6.32 1.11
C LEU A 143 4.40 -6.96 1.62
N PRO A 144 5.22 -7.65 0.81
CA PRO A 144 6.49 -8.21 1.28
C PRO A 144 7.52 -7.17 1.75
N LEU A 145 7.41 -5.93 1.26
CA LEU A 145 8.31 -4.85 1.65
C LEU A 145 7.84 -4.17 2.95
N VAL A 146 6.52 -3.94 3.06
CA VAL A 146 5.93 -3.05 4.09
C VAL A 146 5.25 -3.79 5.23
N SER A 147 5.07 -5.10 5.14
CA SER A 147 4.40 -5.93 6.15
C SER A 147 5.27 -7.12 6.61
N ASP A 148 4.68 -8.03 7.38
CA ASP A 148 5.27 -9.31 7.77
C ASP A 148 4.84 -10.47 6.83
N VAL A 149 4.10 -10.18 5.75
CA VAL A 149 3.75 -11.15 4.70
C VAL A 149 5.01 -11.50 3.91
N VAL A 150 5.31 -12.80 3.77
CA VAL A 150 6.50 -13.27 3.03
C VAL A 150 6.20 -13.43 1.54
N VAL A 151 7.24 -13.31 0.70
CA VAL A 151 7.10 -13.32 -0.77
C VAL A 151 6.56 -14.65 -1.33
N ASP A 152 6.73 -15.74 -0.61
CA ASP A 152 6.26 -17.09 -0.95
C ASP A 152 4.94 -17.47 -0.27
N ASP A 153 4.30 -16.53 0.44
CA ASP A 153 2.99 -16.77 1.05
C ASP A 153 1.95 -17.08 -0.06
N PRO A 154 1.19 -18.18 0.05
CA PRO A 154 0.27 -18.60 -1.01
C PRO A 154 -0.88 -17.61 -1.26
N ILE A 155 -1.34 -16.88 -0.23
CA ILE A 155 -2.37 -15.84 -0.38
C ILE A 155 -1.76 -14.63 -1.08
N TYR A 156 -0.53 -14.24 -0.71
CA TYR A 156 0.19 -13.18 -1.41
C TYR A 156 0.42 -13.53 -2.87
N LEU A 157 0.91 -14.73 -3.20
CA LEU A 157 1.14 -15.15 -4.59
C LEU A 157 -0.16 -15.16 -5.41
N ALA A 158 -1.26 -15.65 -4.85
CA ALA A 158 -2.57 -15.57 -5.48
C ALA A 158 -3.03 -14.12 -5.70
N THR A 159 -2.77 -13.25 -4.72
CA THR A 159 -3.07 -11.82 -4.79
C THR A 159 -2.22 -11.13 -5.87
N ARG A 160 -0.89 -11.33 -5.86
CA ARG A 160 0.07 -10.80 -6.84
C ARG A 160 -0.34 -11.15 -8.26
N ASN A 161 -0.65 -12.42 -8.52
CA ASN A 161 -1.08 -12.87 -9.84
C ASN A 161 -2.36 -12.17 -10.31
N TRP A 162 -3.30 -11.92 -9.39
CA TRP A 162 -4.52 -11.19 -9.70
C TRP A 162 -4.27 -9.69 -9.93
N VAL A 163 -3.43 -9.07 -9.09
CA VAL A 163 -3.06 -7.65 -9.18
C VAL A 163 -2.36 -7.31 -10.50
N LEU A 164 -1.47 -8.20 -10.96
CA LEU A 164 -0.73 -8.08 -12.21
C LEU A 164 -1.50 -8.66 -13.42
N GLY A 165 -2.81 -8.85 -13.28
CA GLY A 165 -3.69 -9.38 -14.30
C GLY A 165 -4.76 -8.37 -14.76
N ALA A 166 -5.39 -8.66 -15.89
CA ALA A 166 -6.41 -7.80 -16.50
C ALA A 166 -7.69 -7.62 -15.65
N ASP A 167 -7.90 -8.46 -14.64
CA ASP A 167 -9.04 -8.33 -13.71
C ASP A 167 -8.84 -7.21 -12.68
N ASN A 168 -7.60 -6.73 -12.47
CA ASN A 168 -7.35 -5.52 -11.70
C ASN A 168 -7.73 -4.31 -12.56
N PRO A 169 -8.72 -3.48 -12.16
CA PRO A 169 -9.18 -2.35 -12.97
C PRO A 169 -8.12 -1.26 -13.21
N PHE A 170 -7.04 -1.26 -12.43
CA PHE A 170 -5.92 -0.32 -12.57
C PHE A 170 -4.64 -1.00 -13.09
N TYR A 171 -4.73 -2.21 -13.63
CA TYR A 171 -3.64 -2.80 -14.38
C TYR A 171 -3.81 -2.47 -15.87
N TYR A 172 -2.80 -1.81 -16.44
CA TYR A 172 -2.82 -1.33 -17.82
C TYR A 172 -1.69 -1.95 -18.64
N GLN A 173 -1.92 -2.08 -19.94
CA GLN A 173 -0.96 -2.61 -20.90
C GLN A 173 -0.90 -1.70 -22.13
N GLY A 174 0.32 -1.41 -22.58
CA GLY A 174 0.61 -0.66 -23.78
C GLY A 174 1.86 -1.18 -24.48
N SER A 175 2.29 -0.49 -25.54
CA SER A 175 3.43 -0.92 -26.37
C SER A 175 4.78 -0.87 -25.66
N TYR A 176 4.94 -0.04 -24.63
CA TYR A 176 6.21 0.15 -23.90
C TYR A 176 6.21 -0.46 -22.50
N ALA A 177 5.04 -0.57 -21.86
CA ALA A 177 4.95 -1.06 -20.49
C ALA A 177 3.64 -1.78 -20.21
N SER A 178 3.65 -2.61 -19.17
CA SER A 178 2.46 -3.12 -18.52
C SER A 178 2.65 -3.04 -17.02
N GLY A 179 1.66 -2.55 -16.28
CA GLY A 179 1.82 -2.33 -14.85
C GLY A 179 0.59 -1.74 -14.18
N VAL A 180 0.71 -1.58 -12.86
CA VAL A 180 -0.35 -1.00 -12.01
C VAL A 180 -0.27 0.52 -12.07
N GLY A 181 -1.43 1.16 -12.24
CA GLY A 181 -1.63 2.61 -12.16
C GLY A 181 -2.35 3.02 -10.88
N SER A 182 -3.11 4.11 -10.95
CA SER A 182 -3.92 4.61 -9.85
C SER A 182 -5.12 5.41 -10.38
N PRO A 183 -6.27 5.41 -9.70
CA PRO A 183 -7.34 6.38 -9.98
C PRO A 183 -6.90 7.84 -9.80
N HIS A 184 -5.79 8.10 -9.10
CA HIS A 184 -5.23 9.44 -8.89
C HIS A 184 -4.73 10.11 -10.18
N THR A 185 -4.36 9.31 -11.18
CA THR A 185 -3.74 9.77 -12.43
C THR A 185 -4.66 9.51 -13.63
N PRO A 186 -4.38 10.08 -14.82
CA PRO A 186 -5.17 9.82 -16.01
C PRO A 186 -5.39 8.32 -16.25
N GLN A 187 -6.61 7.96 -16.64
CA GLN A 187 -6.97 6.57 -16.91
C GLN A 187 -6.04 5.96 -17.96
N GLY A 188 -5.55 4.74 -17.70
CA GLY A 188 -4.63 4.02 -18.58
C GLY A 188 -3.15 4.22 -18.26
N PHE A 189 -2.79 5.13 -17.36
CA PHE A 189 -1.38 5.42 -17.05
C PHE A 189 -0.81 4.41 -16.04
N VAL A 190 0.46 4.04 -16.24
CA VAL A 190 1.23 3.15 -15.37
C VAL A 190 2.18 3.97 -14.50
N TRP A 191 2.43 3.54 -13.26
CA TRP A 191 3.32 4.23 -12.34
C TRP A 191 4.70 3.57 -12.24
N HIS A 192 5.77 4.37 -12.23
CA HIS A 192 7.12 3.85 -12.05
C HIS A 192 7.33 3.19 -10.67
N ILE A 193 6.68 3.71 -9.62
CA ILE A 193 6.70 3.06 -8.30
C ILE A 193 6.11 1.65 -8.37
N GLY A 194 4.99 1.47 -9.09
CA GLY A 194 4.37 0.16 -9.27
C GLY A 194 5.31 -0.85 -9.94
N LEU A 195 6.02 -0.43 -11.00
CA LEU A 195 7.04 -1.25 -11.67
C LEU A 195 8.21 -1.57 -10.74
N ALA A 196 8.70 -0.60 -9.98
CA ALA A 196 9.80 -0.81 -9.03
C ALA A 196 9.40 -1.83 -7.94
N VAL A 197 8.20 -1.68 -7.39
CA VAL A 197 7.64 -2.61 -6.40
C VAL A 197 7.49 -4.00 -7.00
N GLN A 198 6.97 -4.13 -8.22
CA GLN A 198 6.85 -5.41 -8.91
C GLN A 198 8.21 -6.12 -8.98
N GLY A 199 9.25 -5.42 -9.42
CA GLY A 199 10.60 -5.97 -9.48
C GLY A 199 11.20 -6.31 -8.11
N LEU A 200 10.99 -5.46 -7.10
CA LEU A 200 11.50 -5.66 -5.74
C LEU A 200 10.90 -6.89 -5.04
N THR A 201 9.68 -7.26 -5.44
CA THR A 201 8.90 -8.38 -4.87
C THR A 201 8.82 -9.58 -5.81
N GLY A 202 9.55 -9.53 -6.93
CA GLY A 202 9.59 -10.55 -7.96
C GLY A 202 10.85 -11.41 -7.92
N SER A 203 11.03 -12.20 -8.97
CA SER A 203 12.30 -12.89 -9.24
C SER A 203 13.37 -11.91 -9.72
N VAL A 204 14.64 -12.33 -9.75
CA VAL A 204 15.75 -11.51 -10.29
C VAL A 204 15.49 -11.15 -11.76
N ASP A 205 15.07 -12.11 -12.59
CA ASP A 205 14.74 -11.86 -13.99
C ASP A 205 13.60 -10.85 -14.15
N GLU A 206 12.52 -10.99 -13.35
CA GLU A 206 11.41 -10.03 -13.35
C GLU A 206 11.90 -8.63 -12.93
N GLY A 207 12.77 -8.54 -11.91
CA GLY A 207 13.37 -7.28 -11.49
C GLY A 207 14.20 -6.61 -12.58
N ILE A 208 14.97 -7.37 -13.35
CA ILE A 208 15.75 -6.86 -14.49
C ILE A 208 14.82 -6.30 -15.58
N GLU A 209 13.74 -7.01 -15.91
CA GLU A 209 12.75 -6.53 -16.88
C GLU A 209 12.04 -5.26 -16.39
N CYS A 210 11.60 -5.22 -15.13
CA CYS A 210 11.01 -4.02 -14.55
C CYS A 210 11.98 -2.82 -14.58
N LEU A 211 13.26 -3.02 -14.24
CA LEU A 211 14.26 -1.96 -14.29
C LEU A 211 14.47 -1.48 -15.73
N ARG A 212 14.52 -2.40 -16.71
CA ARG A 212 14.64 -2.03 -18.13
C ARG A 212 13.44 -1.19 -18.57
N THR A 213 12.21 -1.61 -18.24
CA THR A 213 11.01 -0.82 -18.53
C THR A 213 11.12 0.57 -17.93
N ILE A 214 11.48 0.71 -16.65
CA ILE A 214 11.64 2.01 -15.98
C ILE A 214 12.64 2.92 -16.72
N LEU A 215 13.76 2.36 -17.18
CA LEU A 215 14.79 3.12 -17.91
C LEU A 215 14.34 3.51 -19.33
N ASP A 216 13.54 2.67 -19.98
CA ASP A 216 13.02 2.91 -21.34
C ASP A 216 11.78 3.83 -21.35
N THR A 217 11.18 4.12 -20.19
CA THR A 217 9.95 4.93 -20.04
C THR A 217 10.13 6.22 -19.25
N ASP A 218 11.35 6.74 -19.16
CA ASP A 218 11.72 7.96 -18.41
C ASP A 218 11.35 9.29 -19.12
N GLY A 219 10.58 9.23 -20.21
CA GLY A 219 10.23 10.39 -21.03
C GLY A 219 11.41 11.11 -21.69
N GLY A 220 12.61 10.50 -21.71
CA GLY A 220 13.86 11.13 -22.14
C GLY A 220 14.44 12.13 -21.13
N THR A 221 13.97 12.11 -19.88
CA THR A 221 14.34 13.08 -18.86
C THR A 221 15.52 12.64 -18.00
N GLY A 222 15.85 11.34 -17.96
CA GLY A 222 16.78 10.75 -17.02
C GLY A 222 16.22 10.57 -15.61
N TRP A 223 14.90 10.78 -15.40
CA TRP A 223 14.23 10.69 -14.12
C TRP A 223 13.00 9.80 -14.20
N THR A 224 12.60 9.21 -13.06
CA THR A 224 11.30 8.54 -12.96
C THR A 224 10.21 9.53 -12.57
N HIS A 225 9.02 9.24 -13.07
CA HIS A 225 7.81 10.04 -12.92
C HIS A 225 6.79 9.39 -11.98
N GLU A 226 5.70 10.08 -11.69
CA GLU A 226 4.57 9.50 -10.97
C GLU A 226 3.87 8.47 -11.85
N SER A 227 3.38 8.89 -13.00
CA SER A 227 2.72 8.03 -13.98
C SER A 227 3.08 8.40 -15.41
N PHE A 228 2.91 7.48 -16.35
CA PHE A 228 3.12 7.71 -17.79
C PHE A 228 2.16 6.87 -18.65
N ASP A 229 1.88 7.34 -19.87
CA ASP A 229 1.12 6.56 -20.85
C ASP A 229 1.96 5.36 -21.33
N PRO A 230 1.55 4.11 -21.11
CA PRO A 230 2.31 2.93 -21.53
C PRO A 230 2.41 2.76 -23.06
N ASN A 231 1.71 3.55 -23.86
CA ASN A 231 1.86 3.63 -25.32
C ASN A 231 2.68 4.85 -25.77
N ASN A 232 2.94 5.81 -24.90
CA ASN A 232 3.68 7.03 -25.23
C ASN A 232 4.38 7.62 -23.98
N PRO A 233 5.56 7.09 -23.57
CA PRO A 233 6.18 7.46 -22.28
C PRO A 233 6.61 8.93 -22.12
N VAL A 234 6.60 9.73 -23.18
CA VAL A 234 6.84 11.18 -23.08
C VAL A 234 5.64 11.94 -22.48
N GLU A 235 4.47 11.30 -22.43
CA GLU A 235 3.28 11.79 -21.73
C GLU A 235 3.28 11.23 -20.31
N PHE A 236 3.68 12.05 -19.35
CA PHE A 236 3.83 11.64 -17.95
C PHE A 236 3.36 12.73 -16.97
N THR A 237 3.17 12.33 -15.71
CA THR A 237 2.85 13.25 -14.59
C THR A 237 4.03 13.39 -13.65
N ARG A 238 4.21 14.60 -13.12
CA ARG A 238 5.28 15.02 -12.20
C ARG A 238 6.70 14.79 -12.74
N GLU A 239 7.25 15.87 -13.30
CA GLU A 239 8.65 15.93 -13.73
C GLU A 239 9.65 15.66 -12.60
N TRP A 240 9.30 16.01 -11.36
CA TRP A 240 10.15 15.76 -10.19
C TRP A 240 9.40 15.00 -9.09
N PHE A 241 9.77 13.73 -8.93
CA PHE A 241 9.24 12.88 -7.86
C PHE A 241 10.35 12.05 -7.19
N SER A 242 10.90 12.58 -6.10
CA SER A 242 12.06 11.98 -5.40
C SER A 242 11.80 10.58 -4.85
N TRP A 243 10.56 10.27 -4.44
CA TRP A 243 10.22 8.93 -3.98
C TRP A 243 10.27 7.92 -5.12
N SER A 244 9.67 8.24 -6.28
CA SER A 244 9.77 7.39 -7.49
C SER A 244 11.23 7.11 -7.86
N ASN A 245 12.06 8.16 -7.85
CA ASN A 245 13.50 8.02 -8.12
C ASN A 245 14.19 7.09 -7.11
N SER A 246 13.82 7.21 -5.83
CA SER A 246 14.39 6.38 -4.77
C SER A 246 13.97 4.91 -4.92
N MET A 247 12.73 4.63 -5.34
CA MET A 247 12.26 3.26 -5.58
C MET A 247 12.99 2.59 -6.75
N ALA A 248 13.25 3.31 -7.83
CA ALA A 248 14.06 2.80 -8.94
C ALA A 248 15.51 2.52 -8.51
N CYS A 249 16.10 3.41 -7.71
CA CYS A 249 17.42 3.18 -7.12
C CYS A 249 17.44 1.95 -6.20
N GLU A 250 16.41 1.76 -5.37
CA GLU A 250 16.29 0.58 -4.49
C GLU A 250 16.26 -0.72 -5.30
N LEU A 251 15.47 -0.77 -6.38
CA LEU A 251 15.45 -1.92 -7.29
C LEU A 251 16.83 -2.17 -7.91
N MET A 252 17.49 -1.13 -8.40
CA MET A 252 18.84 -1.24 -8.96
C MET A 252 19.85 -1.78 -7.94
N MET A 253 19.81 -1.29 -6.70
CA MET A 253 20.70 -1.76 -5.63
C MET A 253 20.42 -3.22 -5.27
N LYS A 254 19.15 -3.63 -5.17
CA LYS A 254 18.76 -5.03 -4.92
C LYS A 254 19.32 -5.96 -6.01
N LEU A 255 19.13 -5.62 -7.28
CA LEU A 255 19.62 -6.44 -8.40
C LEU A 255 21.14 -6.60 -8.38
N VAL A 256 21.88 -5.53 -8.09
CA VAL A 256 23.35 -5.61 -7.97
C VAL A 256 23.77 -6.58 -6.85
N LEU A 257 23.05 -6.60 -5.73
CA LEU A 257 23.33 -7.51 -4.61
C LEU A 257 22.98 -8.96 -4.97
N ASP A 258 21.83 -9.19 -5.59
CA ASP A 258 21.36 -10.53 -5.95
C ASP A 258 22.29 -11.19 -6.99
N THR A 259 22.64 -10.48 -8.07
CA THR A 259 23.54 -11.01 -9.11
C THR A 259 24.94 -11.31 -8.57
N ARG A 260 25.44 -10.53 -7.60
CA ARG A 260 26.73 -10.83 -6.95
C ARG A 260 26.68 -12.11 -6.12
N ASN A 261 25.53 -12.43 -5.54
CA ASN A 261 25.36 -13.66 -4.75
C ASN A 261 25.22 -14.90 -5.65
N GLU A 262 24.80 -14.76 -6.90
CA GLU A 262 24.74 -15.88 -7.86
C GLU A 262 26.11 -16.23 -8.48
N ILE A 263 27.06 -15.29 -8.47
CA ILE A 263 28.40 -15.45 -9.05
C ILE A 263 29.41 -16.04 -8.03
N ASN A 264 29.11 -15.97 -6.72
CA ASN A 264 29.96 -16.48 -5.64
C ASN A 264 29.45 -17.82 -5.09
#